data_AF-X7ZTR0-F1
#
_entry.id   AF-X7ZTR0-F1
#
_cell.length_a   1.000
_cell.length_b   1.000
_cell.length_c   1.000
_cell.angle_alpha   90.00
_cell.angle_beta   90.00
_cell.angle_gamma   90.00
#
_symmetry.space_group_name_H-M   'P 1'
#
loop_
_entity.id
_entity.type
_entity.pdbx_description
1 polymer ?
#
loop_
_entity_poly.entity_id
_entity_poly.type
_entity_poly.pdbx_seq_one_letter_code
_entity_poly.pdbx_strand_id
1 'polypeptide(L)'
;MLMNGWYHLTRREDVLHALRTPEVYSSKKAFDALGSPLPLVPIAFDPPEHTRFRKILQPFFSPHNLSAMLPSLQRQAVAMIDDIAARGQCEVVSELAIPYPSQVFLTFYGLPLADRDQLVKWKDAVIDLADGVTLEGHDLTPAVELFTYLSNAINERRANPGPTSCRRCSAVTNRWMTPRLSG
;
A
#
# COMPACT_ATOMS: atom_id res chain seq x y z
N MET A 1 -29.48 -10.80 1.29
CA MET A 1 -30.32 -10.07 0.31
C MET A 1 -29.42 -9.72 -0.86
N LEU A 2 -29.81 -10.05 -2.08
CA LEU A 2 -29.10 -9.63 -3.29
C LEU A 2 -29.39 -8.13 -3.50
N MET A 3 -28.36 -7.29 -3.45
CA MET A 3 -28.44 -5.89 -3.87
C MET A 3 -27.48 -5.72 -5.05
N ASN A 4 -27.99 -5.24 -6.19
CA ASN A 4 -27.19 -4.94 -7.39
C ASN A 4 -26.40 -6.14 -7.96
N GLY A 5 -26.88 -7.37 -7.78
CA GLY A 5 -26.20 -8.58 -8.28
C GLY A 5 -25.08 -9.13 -7.40
N TRP A 6 -24.85 -8.54 -6.22
CA TRP A 6 -23.85 -8.97 -5.25
C TRP A 6 -24.47 -9.60 -4.01
N TYR A 7 -23.71 -10.51 -3.38
CA TYR A 7 -24.04 -11.07 -2.07
C TYR A 7 -23.30 -10.31 -0.98
N HIS A 8 -24.01 -9.94 0.08
CA HIS A 8 -23.43 -9.34 1.28
C HIS A 8 -23.44 -10.36 2.43
N LEU A 9 -22.27 -10.62 2.99
CA LEU A 9 -22.12 -11.43 4.21
C LEU A 9 -22.20 -10.50 5.41
N THR A 10 -23.17 -10.71 6.29
CA THR A 10 -23.41 -9.83 7.45
C THR A 10 -23.14 -10.50 8.79
N ARG A 11 -23.01 -11.83 8.81
CA ARG A 11 -22.64 -12.58 10.02
C ARG A 11 -21.14 -12.78 10.08
N ARG A 12 -20.57 -12.71 11.29
CA ARG A 12 -19.13 -12.84 11.53
C ARG A 12 -18.60 -14.18 11.04
N GLU A 13 -19.32 -15.27 11.32
CA GLU A 13 -18.92 -16.62 10.92
C GLU A 13 -18.81 -16.77 9.40
N ASP A 14 -19.76 -16.20 8.66
CA ASP A 14 -19.77 -16.26 7.19
C ASP A 14 -18.61 -15.45 6.60
N VAL A 15 -18.36 -14.25 7.13
CA VAL A 15 -17.24 -13.40 6.71
C VAL A 15 -15.91 -14.10 6.97
N LEU A 16 -15.72 -14.67 8.16
CA LEU A 16 -14.48 -15.37 8.49
C LEU A 16 -14.29 -16.65 7.69
N HIS A 17 -15.38 -17.37 7.38
CA HIS A 17 -15.33 -18.51 6.49
C HIS A 17 -14.83 -18.06 5.11
N ALA A 18 -15.48 -17.06 4.51
CA ALA A 18 -15.11 -16.57 3.19
C ALA A 18 -13.66 -16.08 3.10
N LEU A 19 -13.17 -15.34 4.11
CA LEU A 19 -11.79 -14.86 4.18
C LEU A 19 -10.74 -15.97 4.36
N ARG A 20 -11.15 -17.20 4.72
CA ARG A 20 -10.25 -18.34 5.03
C ARG A 20 -10.32 -19.48 4.01
N THR A 21 -11.29 -19.46 3.10
CA THR A 21 -11.47 -20.49 2.05
C THR A 21 -11.25 -19.87 0.66
N PRO A 22 -10.01 -19.46 0.31
CA PRO A 22 -9.70 -18.82 -0.98
C PRO A 22 -9.96 -19.72 -2.20
N GLU A 23 -10.04 -21.04 -2.01
CA GLU A 23 -10.45 -22.00 -3.03
C GLU A 23 -11.92 -21.87 -3.44
N VAL A 24 -12.76 -21.28 -2.57
CA VAL A 24 -14.16 -20.96 -2.84
C VAL A 24 -14.32 -19.47 -3.17
N TYR A 25 -13.65 -18.59 -2.41
CA TYR A 25 -13.74 -17.14 -2.55
C TYR A 25 -12.41 -16.56 -3.03
N SER A 26 -12.21 -16.59 -4.35
CA SER A 26 -10.99 -16.12 -5.02
C SER A 26 -10.82 -14.61 -4.98
N SER A 27 -9.57 -14.14 -4.83
CA SER A 27 -9.22 -12.71 -4.88
C SER A 27 -8.88 -12.21 -6.29
N LYS A 28 -8.85 -13.08 -7.31
CA LYS A 28 -8.38 -12.74 -8.67
C LYS A 28 -9.15 -11.61 -9.34
N LYS A 29 -10.45 -11.50 -9.03
CA LYS A 29 -11.35 -10.47 -9.58
C LYS A 29 -11.76 -9.40 -8.57
N ALA A 30 -11.28 -9.50 -7.33
CA ALA A 30 -11.69 -8.59 -6.25
C ALA A 30 -11.30 -7.13 -6.53
N PHE A 31 -10.38 -6.93 -7.47
CA PHE A 31 -9.76 -5.65 -7.80
C PHE A 31 -9.90 -5.29 -9.28
N ASP A 32 -10.71 -6.00 -10.06
CA ASP A 32 -10.89 -5.71 -11.50
C ASP A 32 -11.44 -4.29 -11.73
N ALA A 33 -12.30 -3.81 -10.82
CA ALA A 33 -12.87 -2.48 -10.84
C ALA A 33 -11.82 -1.36 -10.67
N LEU A 34 -10.64 -1.65 -10.08
CA LEU A 34 -9.57 -0.67 -9.94
C LEU A 34 -8.94 -0.27 -11.28
N GLY A 35 -9.24 -1.00 -12.37
CA GLY A 35 -8.75 -0.64 -13.70
C GLY A 35 -7.23 -0.64 -13.84
N SER A 36 -6.51 -1.24 -12.87
CA SER A 36 -5.06 -1.15 -12.82
C SER A 36 -4.45 -1.94 -13.98
N PRO A 37 -3.54 -1.35 -14.78
CA PRO A 37 -2.85 -2.08 -15.84
C PRO A 37 -1.83 -3.09 -15.29
N LEU A 38 -1.57 -3.06 -13.98
CA LEU A 38 -0.64 -3.96 -13.30
C LEU A 38 -1.36 -4.77 -12.22
N PRO A 39 -1.00 -6.06 -12.07
CA PRO A 39 -1.59 -6.88 -11.03
C PRO A 39 -1.17 -6.38 -9.65
N LEU A 40 -2.14 -6.25 -8.74
CA LEU A 40 -1.90 -5.82 -7.36
C LEU A 40 -1.30 -6.97 -6.55
N VAL A 41 0.03 -7.04 -6.51
CA VAL A 41 0.76 -8.09 -5.80
C VAL A 41 0.85 -7.74 -4.30
N PRO A 42 0.50 -8.67 -3.38
CA PRO A 42 -0.02 -10.01 -3.61
C PRO A 42 -1.55 -10.09 -3.51
N ILE A 43 -2.24 -8.97 -3.26
CA ILE A 43 -3.64 -8.94 -2.83
C ILE A 43 -4.62 -9.47 -3.89
N ALA A 44 -4.29 -9.37 -5.18
CA ALA A 44 -5.08 -9.89 -6.30
C ALA A 44 -4.74 -11.34 -6.69
N PHE A 45 -4.05 -12.10 -5.83
CA PHE A 45 -3.64 -13.47 -6.11
C PHE A 45 -4.21 -14.45 -5.08
N ASP A 46 -4.43 -15.69 -5.52
CA ASP A 46 -4.72 -16.83 -4.64
C ASP A 46 -3.45 -17.66 -4.40
N PRO A 47 -3.43 -18.58 -3.42
CA PRO A 47 -2.40 -19.61 -3.35
C PRO A 47 -2.37 -20.47 -4.64
N PRO A 48 -1.18 -20.92 -5.10
CA PRO A 48 0.13 -20.80 -4.46
C PRO A 48 0.89 -19.48 -4.73
N GLU A 49 0.50 -18.67 -5.72
CA GLU A 49 1.18 -17.43 -6.11
C GLU A 49 1.21 -16.42 -4.98
N HIS A 50 0.05 -16.19 -4.33
CA HIS A 50 -0.04 -15.32 -3.16
C HIS A 50 0.95 -15.76 -2.07
N THR A 51 1.05 -17.07 -1.79
CA THR A 51 1.97 -17.61 -0.78
C THR A 51 3.43 -17.32 -1.15
N ARG A 52 3.79 -17.42 -2.44
CA ARG A 52 5.14 -17.10 -2.92
C ARG A 52 5.47 -15.63 -2.72
N PHE A 53 4.59 -14.71 -3.12
CA PHE A 53 4.80 -13.28 -2.93
C PHE A 53 4.81 -12.88 -1.46
N ARG A 54 3.89 -13.43 -0.66
CA ARG A 54 3.82 -13.18 0.79
C ARG A 54 5.09 -13.62 1.51
N LYS A 55 5.69 -14.75 1.14
CA LYS A 55 6.99 -15.19 1.69
C LYS A 55 8.13 -14.20 1.40
N ILE A 56 8.09 -13.47 0.29
CA ILE A 56 9.07 -12.42 -0.03
C ILE A 56 8.82 -11.18 0.83
N LEU A 57 7.56 -10.79 1.03
CA LEU A 57 7.18 -9.60 1.77
C LEU A 57 7.25 -9.75 3.30
N GLN A 58 6.93 -10.92 3.84
CA GLN A 58 6.78 -11.14 5.29
C GLN A 58 7.98 -10.70 6.13
N PRO A 59 9.25 -10.94 5.74
CA PRO A 59 10.40 -10.51 6.54
C PRO A 59 10.41 -8.99 6.78
N PHE A 60 9.95 -8.18 5.84
CA PHE A 60 9.90 -6.72 5.95
C PHE A 60 8.93 -6.24 7.02
N PHE A 61 7.82 -6.96 7.20
CA PHE A 61 6.80 -6.68 8.19
C PHE A 61 6.95 -7.54 9.46
N SER A 62 8.14 -8.08 9.70
CA SER A 62 8.40 -8.83 10.93
C SER A 62 8.44 -7.90 12.15
N PRO A 63 8.02 -8.38 13.34
CA PRO A 63 8.05 -7.57 14.56
C PRO A 63 9.43 -6.96 14.84
N HIS A 64 10.51 -7.71 14.59
CA HIS A 64 11.87 -7.21 14.78
C HIS A 64 12.18 -5.98 13.91
N ASN A 65 11.85 -6.03 12.62
CA ASN A 65 12.10 -4.91 11.70
C ASN A 65 11.21 -3.69 12.00
N LEU A 66 9.94 -3.94 12.36
CA LEU A 66 9.02 -2.85 12.73
C LEU A 66 9.42 -2.19 14.05
N SER A 67 9.90 -2.95 15.04
CA SER A 67 10.37 -2.42 16.32
C SER A 67 11.54 -1.44 16.18
N ALA A 68 12.44 -1.67 15.21
CA ALA A 68 13.54 -0.74 14.94
C ALA A 68 13.05 0.61 14.39
N MET A 69 11.89 0.64 13.74
CA MET A 69 11.28 1.86 13.18
C MET A 69 10.41 2.60 14.18
N LEU A 70 9.83 1.89 15.16
CA LEU A 70 8.87 2.43 16.12
C LEU A 70 9.32 3.75 16.78
N PRO A 71 10.57 3.91 17.28
CA PRO A 71 11.00 5.18 17.87
C PRO A 71 10.93 6.36 16.90
N SER A 72 11.20 6.14 15.61
CA SER A 72 11.10 7.18 14.58
C SER A 72 9.64 7.58 14.33
N LEU A 73 8.76 6.58 14.18
CA LEU A 73 7.34 6.80 13.94
C LEU A 73 6.65 7.49 15.13
N GLN A 74 7.06 7.16 16.36
CA GLN A 74 6.60 7.83 17.57
C GLN A 74 7.03 9.30 17.60
N ARG A 75 8.30 9.60 17.31
CA ARG A 75 8.76 11.00 17.23
C ARG A 75 7.98 11.81 16.19
N GLN A 76 7.67 11.21 15.05
CA GLN A 76 6.86 11.87 14.01
C GLN A 76 5.43 12.15 14.48
N ALA A 77 4.79 11.19 15.15
CA ALA A 77 3.45 11.38 15.72
C ALA A 77 3.46 12.48 16.79
N VAL A 78 4.43 12.45 17.71
CA VAL A 78 4.58 13.45 18.78
C VAL A 78 4.73 14.85 18.18
N ALA A 79 5.59 15.03 17.17
CA ALA A 79 5.76 16.34 16.53
C ALA A 79 4.44 16.87 15.92
N MET A 80 3.69 16.01 15.22
CA MET A 80 2.38 16.42 14.66
C MET A 80 1.37 16.78 15.76
N ILE A 81 1.36 16.03 16.86
CA ILE A 81 0.47 16.27 17.99
C ILE A 81 0.86 17.54 18.74
N ASP A 82 2.16 17.82 18.93
CA ASP A 82 2.65 19.02 19.60
C ASP A 82 2.26 20.28 18.83
N ASP A 83 2.37 20.27 17.49
CA ASP A 83 1.95 21.36 16.62
C ASP A 83 0.43 21.62 16.72
N ILE A 84 -0.37 20.56 16.82
CA ILE A 84 -1.82 20.63 17.03
C ILE A 84 -2.13 21.19 18.43
N ALA A 85 -1.46 20.66 19.46
CA ALA A 85 -1.69 21.04 20.85
C ALA A 85 -1.40 22.54 21.08
N ALA A 86 -0.38 23.08 20.41
CA ALA A 86 -0.05 24.50 20.46
C ALA A 86 -1.18 25.41 19.94
N ARG A 87 -2.04 24.93 19.03
CA ARG A 87 -3.21 25.66 18.51
C ARG A 87 -4.45 25.51 19.38
N GLY A 88 -4.53 24.48 20.22
CA GLY A 88 -5.70 24.17 21.07
C GLY A 88 -6.92 23.63 20.33
N GLN A 89 -6.86 23.46 19.00
CA GLN A 89 -7.91 22.90 18.16
C GLN A 89 -7.33 22.28 16.88
N CYS A 90 -8.01 21.28 16.33
CA CYS A 90 -7.70 20.71 15.01
C CYS A 90 -8.92 20.01 14.40
N GLU A 91 -8.90 19.87 13.08
CA GLU A 91 -9.65 18.87 12.34
C GLU A 91 -8.77 17.61 12.21
N VAL A 92 -9.08 16.59 13.01
CA VAL A 92 -8.22 15.42 13.21
C VAL A 92 -8.00 14.63 11.91
N VAL A 93 -8.96 14.61 10.99
CA VAL A 93 -8.85 13.80 9.76
C VAL A 93 -7.78 14.36 8.83
N SER A 94 -7.91 15.62 8.43
CA SER A 94 -7.01 16.32 7.52
C SER A 94 -5.67 16.66 8.16
N GLU A 95 -5.64 16.95 9.47
CA GLU A 95 -4.42 17.38 10.14
C GLU A 95 -3.60 16.22 10.73
N LEU A 96 -4.18 15.03 10.94
CA LEU A 96 -3.47 13.88 11.53
C LEU A 96 -3.75 12.56 10.81
N ALA A 97 -5.02 12.14 10.70
CA ALA A 97 -5.37 10.78 10.26
C ALA A 97 -5.01 10.49 8.79
N ILE A 98 -5.09 11.49 7.91
CA ILE A 98 -4.66 11.42 6.51
C ILE A 98 -3.13 11.54 6.38
N PRO A 99 -2.47 12.59 6.91
CA PRO A 99 -1.05 12.80 6.64
C PRO A 99 -0.14 11.82 7.37
N TYR A 100 -0.48 11.35 8.57
CA TYR A 100 0.42 10.51 9.37
C TYR A 100 0.71 9.14 8.71
N PRO A 101 -0.29 8.36 8.26
CA PRO A 101 -0.03 7.09 7.55
C PRO A 101 0.81 7.26 6.27
N SER A 102 0.59 8.34 5.51
CA SER A 102 1.40 8.66 4.32
C SER A 102 2.85 8.97 4.71
N GLN A 103 3.07 9.67 5.82
CA GLN A 103 4.41 9.94 6.35
C GLN A 103 5.11 8.66 6.85
N VAL A 104 4.36 7.75 7.49
CA VAL A 104 4.84 6.42 7.87
C VAL A 104 5.25 5.62 6.64
N PHE A 105 4.45 5.65 5.57
CA PHE A 105 4.79 4.99 4.30
C PHE A 105 6.11 5.51 3.73
N LEU A 106 6.26 6.84 3.62
CA LEU A 106 7.50 7.45 3.13
C LEU A 106 8.70 7.04 3.99
N THR A 107 8.55 7.06 5.32
CA THR A 107 9.60 6.61 6.25
C THR A 107 9.96 5.13 6.05
N PHE A 108 8.95 4.27 5.89
CA PHE A 108 9.10 2.83 5.69
C PHE A 108 9.86 2.50 4.41
N TYR A 109 9.55 3.22 3.35
CA TYR A 109 10.24 3.12 2.08
C TYR A 109 11.41 4.08 1.95
N GLY A 110 11.87 4.75 3.01
CA GLY A 110 12.99 5.70 2.98
C GLY A 110 12.90 6.73 1.84
N LEU A 111 11.70 7.22 1.58
CA LEU A 111 11.38 8.26 0.62
C LEU A 111 11.35 9.64 1.32
N PRO A 112 11.53 10.75 0.58
CA PRO A 112 11.50 12.10 1.16
C PRO A 112 10.16 12.41 1.85
N LEU A 113 10.21 12.88 3.09
CA LEU A 113 9.00 13.29 3.81
C LEU A 113 8.30 14.51 3.19
N ALA A 114 9.04 15.33 2.43
CA ALA A 114 8.49 16.46 1.69
C ALA A 114 7.44 16.03 0.64
N ASP A 115 7.50 14.77 0.18
CA ASP A 115 6.58 14.25 -0.82
C ASP A 115 5.23 13.80 -0.21
N ARG A 116 5.04 13.93 1.11
CA ARG A 116 3.85 13.46 1.85
C ARG A 116 2.55 13.96 1.24
N ASP A 117 2.43 15.26 1.03
CA ASP A 117 1.17 15.86 0.58
C ASP A 117 0.89 15.50 -0.88
N GLN A 118 1.94 15.33 -1.70
CA GLN A 118 1.80 14.84 -3.06
C GLN A 118 1.38 13.37 -3.09
N LEU A 119 1.96 12.53 -2.22
CA LEU A 119 1.58 11.13 -2.07
C LEU A 119 0.12 10.99 -1.64
N VAL A 120 -0.36 11.85 -0.73
CA VAL A 120 -1.78 11.88 -0.33
C VAL A 120 -2.67 12.15 -1.53
N LYS A 121 -2.38 13.19 -2.33
CA LYS A 121 -3.15 13.53 -3.54
C LYS A 121 -3.20 12.38 -4.54
N TRP A 122 -2.06 11.77 -4.82
CA TRP A 122 -1.99 10.62 -5.71
C TRP A 122 -2.80 9.43 -5.18
N LYS A 123 -2.67 9.12 -3.89
CA LYS A 123 -3.39 8.03 -3.23
C LYS A 123 -4.90 8.27 -3.26
N ASP A 124 -5.37 9.48 -2.95
CA ASP A 124 -6.80 9.82 -2.99
C ASP A 124 -7.35 9.68 -4.41
N ALA A 125 -6.67 10.22 -5.42
CA ALA A 125 -7.11 10.08 -6.81
C ALA A 125 -7.17 8.62 -7.29
N VAL A 126 -6.26 7.75 -6.83
CA VAL A 126 -6.28 6.31 -7.15
C VAL A 126 -7.43 5.60 -6.45
N ILE A 127 -7.79 6.00 -5.23
CA ILE A 127 -8.95 5.44 -4.50
C ILE A 127 -10.25 5.93 -5.15
N ASP A 128 -10.34 7.20 -5.53
CA ASP A 128 -11.53 7.74 -6.20
C ASP A 128 -11.78 7.05 -7.55
N LEU A 129 -10.72 6.63 -8.25
CA LEU A 129 -10.83 5.80 -9.45
C LEU A 129 -11.41 4.41 -9.16
N ALA A 130 -11.16 3.85 -7.96
CA ALA A 130 -11.64 2.55 -7.51
C ALA A 130 -13.15 2.51 -7.26
N ASP A 131 -13.66 3.60 -6.70
CA ASP A 131 -15.05 3.73 -6.28
C ASP A 131 -15.96 4.10 -7.46
N GLY A 132 -15.36 4.52 -8.59
CA GLY A 132 -16.04 4.75 -9.86
C GLY A 132 -16.58 3.47 -10.50
N VAL A 133 -17.82 3.52 -10.99
CA VAL A 133 -18.46 2.40 -11.70
C VAL A 133 -17.84 2.19 -13.10
N THR A 134 -17.20 3.22 -13.66
CA THR A 134 -16.50 3.19 -14.95
C THR A 134 -15.24 4.06 -14.89
N LEU A 135 -14.23 3.73 -15.71
CA LEU A 135 -13.03 4.56 -15.91
C LEU A 135 -13.28 5.74 -16.86
N GLU A 136 -14.45 5.79 -17.51
CA GLU A 136 -14.79 6.82 -18.49
C GLU A 136 -14.88 8.20 -17.81
N GLY A 137 -14.03 9.13 -18.26
CA GLY A 137 -14.00 10.50 -17.75
C GLY A 137 -13.10 10.74 -16.53
N HIS A 138 -12.44 9.70 -16.01
CA HIS A 138 -11.47 9.87 -14.93
C HIS A 138 -10.09 10.31 -15.44
N ASP A 139 -9.47 11.24 -14.71
CA ASP A 139 -8.09 11.64 -14.94
C ASP A 139 -7.13 10.57 -14.41
N LEU A 140 -6.41 9.90 -15.33
CA LEU A 140 -5.42 8.88 -15.00
C LEU A 140 -4.05 9.45 -14.65
N THR A 141 -3.84 10.76 -14.82
CA THR A 141 -2.55 11.43 -14.59
C THR A 141 -1.99 11.15 -13.18
N PRO A 142 -2.76 11.24 -12.08
CA PRO A 142 -2.25 10.96 -10.74
C PRO A 142 -1.74 9.53 -10.56
N ALA A 143 -2.42 8.55 -11.17
CA ALA A 143 -2.02 7.15 -11.11
C ALA A 143 -0.70 6.91 -11.87
N VAL A 144 -0.55 7.54 -13.05
CA VAL A 144 0.67 7.48 -13.87
C VAL A 144 1.84 8.15 -13.16
N GLU A 145 1.62 9.32 -12.53
CA GLU A 145 2.63 10.03 -11.77
C GLU A 145 3.11 9.23 -10.55
N LEU A 146 2.19 8.66 -9.78
CA LEU A 146 2.53 7.78 -8.65
C LEU A 146 3.35 6.58 -9.11
N PHE A 147 2.92 5.93 -10.19
CA PHE A 147 3.63 4.80 -10.75
C PHE A 147 5.04 5.19 -11.20
N THR A 148 5.18 6.35 -11.84
CA THR A 148 6.47 6.89 -12.30
C THR A 148 7.39 7.21 -11.11
N TYR A 149 6.86 7.87 -10.08
CA TYR A 149 7.58 8.20 -8.86
C TYR A 149 8.13 6.95 -8.16
N LEU A 150 7.29 5.94 -7.93
CA LEU A 150 7.71 4.69 -7.29
C LEU A 150 8.69 3.90 -8.16
N SER A 151 8.49 3.89 -9.49
CA SER A 151 9.42 3.24 -10.43
C SER A 151 10.80 3.90 -10.41
N ASN A 152 10.85 5.23 -10.37
CA ASN A 152 12.10 5.99 -10.25
C ASN A 152 12.79 5.69 -8.93
N ALA A 153 12.07 5.69 -7.80
CA ALA A 153 12.64 5.35 -6.50
C ALA A 153 13.20 3.91 -6.46
N ILE A 154 12.55 2.95 -7.13
CA ILE A 154 13.04 1.58 -7.29
C ILE A 154 14.32 1.54 -8.13
N ASN A 155 14.35 2.27 -9.25
CA ASN A 155 15.50 2.32 -10.15
C ASN A 155 16.71 3.03 -9.51
N GLU A 156 16.49 4.12 -8.78
CA GLU A 156 17.54 4.77 -8.01
C GLU A 156 18.12 3.83 -6.96
N ARG A 157 17.27 3.06 -6.26
CA ARG A 157 17.74 2.02 -5.33
C ARG A 157 18.49 0.88 -5.99
N ARG A 158 18.17 0.53 -7.24
CA ARG A 158 18.92 -0.44 -8.03
C ARG A 158 20.33 0.05 -8.31
N ALA A 159 20.44 1.31 -8.72
CA ALA A 159 21.72 1.93 -9.02
C ALA A 159 22.55 2.18 -7.75
N ASN A 160 21.90 2.59 -6.66
CA ASN A 160 22.52 2.99 -5.41
C ASN A 160 21.97 2.17 -4.24
N PRO A 161 22.45 0.93 -4.01
CA PRO A 161 22.03 0.10 -2.89
C PRO A 161 22.67 0.61 -1.58
N GLY A 162 22.28 1.81 -1.14
CA GLY A 162 22.67 2.39 0.13
C GLY A 162 21.98 1.71 1.33
N PRO A 163 22.49 1.94 2.55
CA PRO A 163 21.84 1.45 3.77
C PRO A 163 20.51 2.18 3.97
N THR A 164 19.41 1.46 3.85
CA THR A 164 18.09 1.93 4.30
C THR A 164 17.90 1.58 5.77
N SER A 165 16.98 2.28 6.45
CA SER A 165 16.54 1.93 7.82
C SER A 165 16.10 0.47 7.93
N CYS A 166 15.59 -0.11 6.84
CA CYS A 166 15.38 -1.54 6.67
C CYS A 166 16.49 -2.14 5.79
N ARG A 167 17.62 -2.58 6.37
CA ARG A 167 18.79 -3.21 5.67
C ARG A 167 18.46 -4.29 4.62
N ARG A 168 17.24 -4.84 4.60
CA ARG A 168 16.76 -5.83 3.62
C ARG A 168 16.00 -5.23 2.44
N CYS A 169 15.57 -3.96 2.45
CA CYS A 169 14.80 -3.37 1.34
C CYS A 169 15.62 -3.29 0.05
N SER A 170 16.94 -3.26 0.16
CA SER A 170 17.88 -3.42 -0.95
C SER A 170 17.81 -4.79 -1.66
N ALA A 171 17.19 -5.82 -1.08
CA ALA A 171 17.03 -7.14 -1.72
C ALA A 171 15.82 -7.20 -2.68
N VAL A 172 14.92 -6.22 -2.63
CA VAL A 172 13.70 -6.14 -3.47
C VAL A 172 14.04 -5.81 -4.92
N THR A 173 15.09 -5.03 -5.16
CA THR A 173 15.40 -4.60 -6.52
C THR A 173 15.88 -5.73 -7.43
N ASN A 174 16.62 -6.73 -6.90
CA ASN A 174 17.17 -7.83 -7.69
C ASN A 174 16.23 -9.05 -7.85
N ARG A 175 15.28 -9.26 -6.93
CA ARG A 175 14.45 -10.50 -6.92
C ARG A 175 13.05 -10.35 -7.53
N TRP A 176 12.60 -9.11 -7.77
CA TRP A 176 11.24 -8.82 -8.23
C TRP A 176 11.05 -8.90 -9.75
N MET A 177 12.10 -8.80 -10.57
CA MET A 177 11.96 -8.62 -12.03
C MET A 177 12.81 -9.55 -12.90
N THR A 178 13.31 -10.68 -12.38
CA THR A 178 13.62 -11.80 -13.27
C THR A 178 12.44 -12.77 -13.22
N PRO A 179 11.52 -12.74 -14.21
CA PRO A 179 10.80 -13.96 -14.49
C PRO A 179 11.89 -14.97 -14.89
N ARG A 180 12.18 -15.94 -14.02
CA ARG A 180 12.72 -17.20 -14.55
C ARG A 180 11.58 -17.80 -15.36
N LEU A 181 11.46 -17.39 -16.62
CA LEU A 181 10.88 -18.20 -17.67
C LEU A 181 11.75 -19.46 -17.68
N SER A 182 11.29 -20.46 -16.95
CA SER A 182 11.93 -21.77 -16.87
C SER A 182 11.06 -22.67 -17.72
N GLY A 183 11.59 -23.09 -18.88
CA GLY A 183 11.21 -24.27 -19.65
C GLY A 183 9.75 -24.41 -20.05
#